data_AF-A0A348WI06-F1
#
_entry.id   AF-A0A348WI06-F1
#
_cell.length_a   1.000
_cell.length_b   1.000
_cell.length_c   1.000
_cell.angle_alpha   90.00
_cell.angle_beta   90.00
_cell.angle_gamma   90.00
#
_symmetry.space_group_name_H-M   'P 1'
#
loop_
_entity.id
_entity.type
_entity.pdbx_description
1 polymer ?
#
loop_
_entity_poly.entity_id
_entity_poly.type
_entity_poly.pdbx_seq_one_letter_code
_entity_poly.pdbx_strand_id
1 'polypeptide(L)'
;AAVQEAEPMLGANIGCLAVLRNQGHIANPGAYMKALAEVFQAEGGRFLVATAKDITLRDGRVAAVETDQGALPCDHAVVTAGIWSKPILRKLGIKLPLEAERGYHLHLKS
;
A
#
# COMPACT_ATOMS: atom_id res chain seq x y z
N ALA A 1 -26.92 19.72 20.87
CA ALA A 1 -26.65 21.15 20.58
C ALA A 1 -25.23 21.33 20.06
N ALA A 2 -24.19 21.32 20.91
CA ALA A 2 -22.81 21.59 20.49
C ALA A 2 -22.27 20.66 19.37
N VAL A 3 -22.65 19.38 19.36
CA VAL A 3 -22.25 18.43 18.29
C VAL A 3 -22.81 18.84 16.92
N GLN A 4 -24.09 19.21 16.85
CA GLN A 4 -24.75 19.57 15.58
C GLN A 4 -24.38 20.98 15.11
N GLU A 5 -23.95 21.84 16.03
CA GLU A 5 -23.32 23.12 15.68
C GLU A 5 -21.99 22.91 14.95
N ALA A 6 -21.21 21.92 15.37
CA ALA A 6 -19.96 21.54 14.70
C ALA A 6 -20.19 20.74 13.41
N GLU A 7 -21.13 19.78 13.40
CA GLU A 7 -21.42 18.90 12.26
C GLU A 7 -22.94 18.76 12.04
N PRO A 8 -23.55 19.64 11.21
CA PRO A 8 -25.01 19.73 11.06
C PRO A 8 -25.70 18.49 10.48
N MET A 9 -24.96 17.62 9.79
CA MET A 9 -25.50 16.39 9.18
C MET A 9 -25.73 15.27 10.20
N LEU A 10 -25.23 15.40 11.44
CA LEU A 10 -25.36 14.36 12.46
C LEU A 10 -26.74 14.40 13.16
N GLY A 11 -27.27 13.21 13.45
CA GLY A 11 -28.51 13.04 14.20
C GLY A 11 -28.41 13.51 15.65
N ALA A 12 -29.54 13.92 16.23
CA ALA A 12 -29.60 14.47 17.60
C ALA A 12 -29.22 13.45 18.70
N ASN A 13 -29.19 12.15 18.38
CA ASN A 13 -28.77 11.08 19.30
C ASN A 13 -27.24 10.99 19.47
N ILE A 14 -26.44 11.67 18.64
CA ILE A 14 -24.98 11.73 18.80
C ILE A 14 -24.62 12.81 19.82
N GLY A 15 -24.27 12.38 21.03
CA GLY A 15 -24.00 13.27 22.17
C GLY A 15 -22.55 13.73 22.33
N CYS A 16 -21.61 13.17 21.57
CA CYS A 16 -20.18 13.47 21.69
C CYS A 16 -19.50 13.47 20.32
N LEU A 17 -18.51 14.36 20.14
CA LEU A 17 -17.67 14.45 18.96
C LEU A 17 -16.21 14.67 19.39
N ALA A 18 -15.29 13.87 18.87
CA ALA A 18 -13.86 14.10 19.00
C ALA A 18 -13.34 14.82 17.75
N VAL A 19 -12.80 16.03 17.91
CA VAL A 19 -12.29 16.86 16.80
C VAL A 19 -10.78 16.72 16.73
N LEU A 20 -10.30 16.06 15.68
CA LEU A 20 -8.87 15.94 15.37
C LEU A 20 -8.49 17.02 14.35
N ARG A 21 -7.90 18.12 14.84
CA ARG A 21 -7.45 19.22 13.98
C ARG A 21 -6.17 18.83 13.23
N ASN A 22 -5.98 19.43 12.06
CA ASN A 22 -4.80 19.23 11.20
C ASN A 22 -4.63 17.79 10.68
N GLN A 23 -5.70 17.00 10.65
CA GLN A 23 -5.71 15.73 9.92
C GLN A 23 -5.94 15.96 8.42
N GLY A 24 -5.24 15.19 7.59
CA GLY A 24 -5.39 15.24 6.13
C GLY A 24 -6.11 13.99 5.61
N HIS A 25 -6.69 14.12 4.42
CA HIS A 25 -7.19 12.99 3.65
C HIS A 25 -6.71 13.12 2.20
N ILE A 26 -6.51 11.99 1.53
CA ILE A 26 -6.17 11.95 0.11
C ILE A 26 -7.48 11.70 -0.64
N ALA A 27 -7.99 12.73 -1.33
CA ALA A 27 -9.25 12.64 -2.07
C ALA A 27 -9.19 11.64 -3.24
N ASN A 28 -8.00 11.44 -3.82
CA ASN A 28 -7.78 10.46 -4.88
C ASN A 28 -6.45 9.71 -4.68
N PRO A 29 -6.47 8.57 -3.96
CA PRO A 29 -5.27 7.76 -3.72
C PRO A 29 -4.61 7.28 -5.00
N GLY A 30 -5.39 6.97 -6.05
CA GLY A 30 -4.85 6.52 -7.33
C GLY A 30 -4.03 7.60 -8.03
N ALA A 31 -4.54 8.83 -8.10
CA ALA A 31 -3.81 9.96 -8.66
C ALA A 31 -2.55 10.28 -7.85
N TYR A 32 -2.63 10.21 -6.52
CA TYR A 32 -1.48 10.39 -5.64
C TYR A 32 -0.37 9.36 -5.91
N MET A 33 -0.72 8.07 -5.99
CA MET A 33 0.25 7.02 -6.31
C MET A 33 0.87 7.18 -7.70
N LYS A 34 0.09 7.62 -8.69
CA LYS A 34 0.60 7.91 -10.03
C LYS A 34 1.64 9.04 -10.00
N ALA A 35 1.36 10.14 -9.29
CA ALA A 35 2.30 11.25 -9.15
C ALA A 35 3.60 10.82 -8.47
N LEU A 36 3.54 9.96 -7.44
CA LEU A 36 4.74 9.40 -6.82
C LEU A 36 5.56 8.54 -7.78
N ALA A 37 4.91 7.71 -8.61
CA ALA A 37 5.61 6.92 -9.63
C ALA A 37 6.29 7.82 -10.67
N GLU A 38 5.63 8.90 -11.10
CA GLU A 38 6.20 9.90 -12.00
C GLU A 38 7.46 10.57 -11.41
N VAL A 39 7.43 10.96 -10.13
CA VAL A 39 8.61 11.50 -9.44
C VAL A 39 9.74 10.47 -9.38
N PHE A 40 9.44 9.23 -8.98
CA PHE A 40 10.45 8.16 -8.94
C PHE A 40 11.11 7.93 -10.29
N GLN A 41 10.33 7.96 -11.38
CA GLN A 41 10.87 7.82 -12.73
C GLN A 41 11.71 9.05 -13.15
N ALA A 42 11.29 10.26 -12.78
CA ALA A 42 12.04 11.48 -13.04
C ALA A 42 13.39 11.50 -12.31
N GLU A 43 13.50 10.85 -11.15
CA GLU A 43 14.75 10.67 -10.40
C GLU A 43 15.61 9.49 -10.92
N GLY A 44 15.24 8.87 -12.06
CA GLY A 44 16.00 7.80 -12.71
C GLY A 44 15.56 6.38 -12.35
N GLY A 45 14.49 6.25 -11.56
CA GLY A 45 13.87 4.97 -11.27
C GLY A 45 13.21 4.33 -12.49
N ARG A 46 13.14 2.99 -12.52
CA ARG A 46 12.41 2.25 -13.55
C ARG A 46 11.13 1.67 -12.98
N PHE A 47 9.99 2.09 -13.52
CA PHE A 47 8.69 1.52 -13.19
C PHE A 47 8.37 0.38 -14.17
N LEU A 48 8.29 -0.85 -13.65
CA LEU A 48 7.98 -2.05 -14.43
C LEU A 48 6.70 -2.69 -13.89
N VAL A 49 5.73 -2.92 -14.78
CA VAL A 49 4.53 -3.68 -14.46
C VAL A 49 4.81 -5.15 -14.80
N ALA A 50 5.12 -5.95 -13.79
CA ALA A 50 5.38 -7.38 -13.92
C ALA A 50 4.96 -8.10 -12.62
N THR A 51 4.59 -9.38 -12.75
CA THR A 51 4.28 -10.22 -11.59
C THR A 51 5.57 -10.81 -11.03
N ALA A 52 6.00 -10.37 -9.85
CA ALA A 52 7.08 -11.03 -9.12
C ALA A 52 6.59 -12.38 -8.58
N LYS A 53 7.21 -13.47 -9.03
CA LYS A 53 6.83 -14.85 -8.70
C LYS A 53 7.70 -15.45 -7.60
N ASP A 54 8.99 -15.11 -7.61
CA ASP A 54 9.97 -15.69 -6.68
C ASP A 54 11.22 -14.81 -6.57
N ILE A 55 12.13 -15.16 -5.66
CA ILE A 55 13.46 -14.55 -5.49
C ILE A 55 14.52 -15.64 -5.65
N THR A 56 15.51 -15.40 -6.49
CA THR A 56 16.69 -16.26 -6.61
C THR A 56 17.76 -15.84 -5.61
N LEU A 57 18.24 -16.81 -4.84
CA LEU A 57 19.35 -16.63 -3.91
C LEU A 57 20.62 -17.30 -4.45
N ARG A 58 21.74 -16.62 -4.31
CA ARG A 58 23.08 -17.15 -4.56
C ARG A 58 23.95 -16.88 -3.34
N ASP A 59 24.56 -17.94 -2.79
CA ASP A 59 25.41 -17.86 -1.60
C ASP A 59 24.72 -17.15 -0.42
N GLY A 60 23.41 -17.39 -0.25
CA GLY A 60 22.59 -16.79 0.80
C GLY A 60 22.19 -15.33 0.58
N ARG A 61 22.52 -14.72 -0.57
CA ARG A 61 22.17 -13.35 -0.94
C ARG A 61 21.20 -13.33 -2.11
N VAL A 62 20.38 -12.28 -2.21
CA VAL A 62 19.53 -12.09 -3.40
C VAL A 62 20.42 -11.87 -4.64
N ALA A 63 20.03 -12.50 -5.74
CA ALA A 63 20.68 -12.38 -7.03
C ALA A 63 19.71 -11.94 -8.13
N ALA A 64 18.42 -12.29 -8.01
CA ALA A 64 17.39 -11.83 -8.93
C ALA A 64 15.99 -11.91 -8.33
N VAL A 65 15.06 -11.12 -8.88
CA VAL A 65 13.62 -11.32 -8.75
C VAL A 65 13.11 -12.02 -10.00
N GLU A 66 12.48 -13.18 -9.82
CA GLU A 66 11.87 -13.92 -10.92
C GLU A 66 10.50 -13.35 -11.21
N THR A 67 10.26 -12.96 -12.47
CA THR A 67 8.97 -12.38 -12.88
C THR A 67 8.28 -13.20 -13.97
N ASP A 68 7.06 -12.84 -14.31
CA ASP A 68 6.37 -13.34 -15.51
C ASP A 68 7.02 -12.91 -16.83
N GLN A 69 7.93 -11.94 -16.80
CA GLN A 69 8.65 -11.41 -17.97
C GLN A 69 10.14 -11.79 -17.97
N GLY A 70 10.55 -12.69 -17.07
CA GLY A 70 11.94 -13.14 -16.93
C GLY A 70 12.59 -12.68 -15.63
N ALA A 71 13.86 -13.06 -15.45
CA ALA A 71 14.63 -12.71 -14.26
C ALA A 71 15.06 -11.24 -14.29
N LEU A 72 14.97 -10.56 -13.15
CA LEU A 72 15.47 -9.21 -12.92
C LEU A 72 16.66 -9.28 -11.96
N PRO A 73 17.91 -9.23 -12.46
CA PRO A 73 19.09 -9.26 -11.61
C PRO A 73 19.10 -8.09 -10.62
N CYS A 74 19.40 -8.37 -9.36
CA CYS A 74 19.56 -7.37 -8.32
C CYS A 74 20.37 -7.91 -7.15
N ASP A 75 21.11 -7.01 -6.49
CA ASP A 75 21.89 -7.32 -5.28
C ASP A 75 21.09 -7.06 -4.00
N HIS A 76 19.98 -6.32 -4.10
CA HIS A 76 19.08 -5.97 -3.01
C HIS A 76 17.62 -5.98 -3.48
N ALA A 77 16.72 -6.41 -2.60
CA ALA A 77 15.28 -6.39 -2.83
C ALA A 77 14.54 -5.95 -1.56
N VAL A 78 13.49 -5.14 -1.75
CA VAL A 78 12.55 -4.77 -0.68
C VAL A 78 11.18 -5.32 -1.05
N VAL A 79 10.60 -6.14 -0.17
CA VAL A 79 9.29 -6.76 -0.42
C VAL A 79 8.18 -5.86 0.14
N THR A 80 7.43 -5.22 -0.77
CA THR A 80 6.30 -4.33 -0.43
C THR A 80 4.98 -4.83 -1.00
N ALA A 81 4.80 -6.15 -1.10
CA ALA A 81 3.70 -6.80 -1.82
C ALA A 81 2.43 -7.05 -0.96
N GLY A 82 2.27 -6.35 0.17
CA GLY A 82 1.11 -6.51 1.06
C GLY A 82 0.86 -7.98 1.45
N ILE A 83 -0.39 -8.44 1.34
CA ILE A 83 -0.80 -9.82 1.65
C ILE A 83 -0.10 -10.88 0.79
N TRP A 84 0.36 -10.50 -0.41
CA TRP A 84 1.07 -11.39 -1.34
C TRP A 84 2.56 -11.54 -0.99
N SER A 85 3.03 -10.92 0.10
CA SER A 85 4.41 -11.08 0.57
C SER A 85 4.67 -12.47 1.17
N LYS A 86 3.64 -13.15 1.72
CA LYS A 86 3.77 -14.43 2.44
C LYS A 86 4.52 -15.51 1.63
N PRO A 87 4.20 -15.81 0.36
CA PRO A 87 4.86 -16.86 -0.40
C PRO A 87 6.36 -16.57 -0.63
N ILE A 88 6.70 -15.33 -0.98
CA ILE A 88 8.07 -14.89 -1.24
C ILE A 88 8.90 -14.97 0.05
N LEU A 89 8.40 -14.42 1.15
CA LEU A 89 9.13 -14.36 2.42
C LEU A 89 9.32 -15.73 3.08
N ARG A 90 8.42 -16.69 2.83
CA ARG A 90 8.57 -18.07 3.33
C ARG A 90 9.86 -18.71 2.80
N LYS A 91 10.24 -18.44 1.55
CA LYS A 91 11.51 -18.94 0.96
C LYS A 91 12.74 -18.36 1.66
N LEU A 92 12.62 -17.15 2.20
CA LEU A 92 13.66 -16.49 2.99
C LEU A 92 13.65 -16.94 4.47
N GLY A 93 12.81 -17.92 4.85
CA GLY A 93 12.67 -18.37 6.23
C GLY A 93 11.90 -17.40 7.13
N ILE A 94 11.26 -16.36 6.56
CA ILE A 94 10.54 -15.34 7.31
C ILE A 94 9.06 -15.72 7.40
N LYS A 95 8.57 -15.92 8.62
CA LYS A 95 7.14 -16.13 8.89
C LYS A 95 6.46 -14.78 9.13
N LEU A 96 5.62 -14.36 8.19
CA LEU A 96 4.89 -13.09 8.26
C LEU A 96 3.45 -13.30 8.79
N PRO A 97 3.08 -12.76 9.97
CA PRO A 97 1.74 -12.87 10.54
C PRO A 97 0.80 -11.81 9.95
N LEU A 98 0.61 -11.83 8.63
CA LEU A 98 -0.43 -11.04 7.96
C LEU A 98 -1.70 -11.86 7.83
N GLU A 99 -2.86 -11.23 7.81
CA GLU A 99 -4.11 -11.85 7.36
C GLU A 99 -4.90 -10.83 6.54
N ALA A 100 -5.70 -11.31 5.60
CA ALA A 100 -6.50 -10.43 4.77
C ALA A 100 -7.79 -10.07 5.51
N GLU A 101 -8.03 -8.78 5.71
CA GLU A 101 -9.28 -8.26 6.24
C GLU A 101 -10.07 -7.56 5.14
N ARG A 102 -11.40 -7.59 5.24
CA ARG A 102 -12.27 -6.90 4.29
C ARG A 102 -12.64 -5.51 4.81
N GLY A 103 -12.30 -4.49 4.04
CA GLY A 103 -12.83 -3.13 4.22
C GLY A 103 -13.86 -2.81 3.14
N TYR A 104 -14.97 -2.19 3.51
CA TYR A 104 -15.97 -1.68 2.58
C TYR A 104 -16.04 -0.17 2.69
N HIS A 105 -16.12 0.52 1.56
CA HIS A 105 -16.33 1.96 1.50
C HIS A 105 -17.31 2.29 0.38
N LEU A 106 -18.05 3.39 0.53
CA LEU A 106 -18.98 3.89 -0.47
C LEU A 106 -18.49 5.26 -0.95
N HIS A 107 -18.32 5.40 -2.27
CA HIS A 107 -18.12 6.70 -2.89
C HIS A 107 -19.47 7.22 -3.38
N LEU A 108 -20.02 8.18 -2.65
CA LEU A 108 -21.25 8.86 -3.00
C LEU A 108 -20.91 10.14 -3.78
N LYS A 109 -21.75 10.48 -4.76
CA LYS A 109 -21.67 11.81 -5.38
C LYS A 109 -22.16 12.82 -4.35
N SER A 110 -21.32 13.81 -4.07
CA SER A 110 -21.71 15.06 -3.40
C SER A 110 -22.58 15.89 -4.32
#